data_AF-A0A0N5B5N9-F1
#
_entry.id   AF-A0A0N5B5N9-F1
#
_cell.length_a   1.000
_cell.length_b   1.000
_cell.length_c   1.000
_cell.angle_alpha   90.00
_cell.angle_beta   90.00
_cell.angle_gamma   90.00
#
_symmetry.space_group_name_H-M   'P 1'
#
loop_
_entity.id
_entity.type
_entity.pdbx_description
1 polymer ?
#
loop_
_entity_poly.entity_id
_entity_poly.type
_entity_poly.pdbx_seq_one_letter_code
_entity_poly.pdbx_strand_id
1 'polypeptide(L)'
;MIKYFLIPISNNDSISGSYVLVNSSPKYTIIYSHSENSNLYHYTQIFPNTQSIANFLIVNFVTYDYSGYGISTDTPSIENLQETLKAIIKYVNAELGIKKDQIILWGSSLGGTLSADIMVDEKDLCGLILYDTPNTMLEYLCYKDKQFNYQKYQKYSKYRKDFNTLDAVSKINVPTLILRNQYNTNVSYVACFKIYRAIKNPVPCFTIYDNNDLFFTRETLWRVKEYLEYDIN
;
A
#
# COMPACT_ATOMS: atom_id res chain seq x y z
N MET A 1 17.30 -1.03 13.65
CA MET A 1 16.77 -2.28 14.23
C MET A 1 15.26 -2.24 14.09
N ILE A 2 14.62 -3.37 13.73
CA ILE A 2 13.15 -3.47 13.67
C ILE A 2 12.60 -3.37 15.08
N LYS A 3 11.65 -2.47 15.30
CA LYS A 3 10.88 -2.34 16.55
C LYS A 3 9.44 -2.73 16.27
N TYR A 4 8.77 -3.29 17.27
CA TYR A 4 7.37 -3.69 17.20
C TYR A 4 6.53 -2.84 18.13
N PHE A 5 5.26 -2.68 17.81
CA PHE A 5 4.29 -1.94 18.61
C PHE A 5 2.89 -2.53 18.48
N LEU A 6 2.04 -2.19 19.44
CA LEU A 6 0.62 -2.50 19.46
C LEU A 6 -0.16 -1.19 19.66
N ILE A 7 -1.18 -0.96 18.84
CA ILE A 7 -2.13 0.14 19.01
C ILE A 7 -3.43 -0.45 19.54
N PRO A 8 -3.87 -0.12 20.76
CA PRO A 8 -5.17 -0.55 21.26
C PRO A 8 -6.31 0.14 20.50
N ILE A 9 -7.27 -0.63 20.00
CA ILE A 9 -8.49 -0.12 19.34
C ILE A 9 -9.70 -0.21 20.29
N SER A 10 -9.78 -1.30 21.05
CA SER A 10 -10.86 -1.58 22.01
C SER A 10 -10.29 -2.26 23.26
N ASN A 11 -11.12 -2.56 24.27
CA ASN A 11 -10.64 -3.19 25.51
C ASN A 11 -9.91 -4.52 25.29
N ASN A 12 -10.17 -5.23 24.18
CA ASN A 12 -9.51 -6.50 23.87
C ASN A 12 -8.84 -6.53 22.48
N ASP A 13 -9.01 -5.49 21.66
CA ASP A 13 -8.49 -5.48 20.29
C ASP A 13 -7.31 -4.55 20.10
N SER A 14 -6.34 -5.01 19.32
CA SER A 14 -5.15 -4.23 18.98
C SER A 14 -4.69 -4.46 17.55
N ILE A 15 -4.10 -3.41 16.98
CA ILE A 15 -3.39 -3.44 15.70
C ILE A 15 -1.92 -3.65 16.01
N SER A 16 -1.31 -4.64 15.38
CA SER A 16 0.12 -4.83 15.47
C SER A 16 0.89 -4.17 14.33
N GLY A 17 2.07 -3.68 14.64
CA GLY A 17 2.94 -3.13 13.62
C GLY A 17 4.41 -3.21 13.97
N SER A 18 5.22 -2.88 12.98
CA SER A 18 6.66 -2.73 13.13
C SER A 18 7.13 -1.48 12.42
N TYR A 19 8.22 -0.92 12.90
CA TYR A 19 8.91 0.16 12.22
C TYR A 19 10.42 0.03 12.34
N VAL A 20 11.10 0.68 11.40
CA VAL A 20 12.52 0.98 11.42
C VAL A 20 12.68 2.47 11.27
N LEU A 21 13.32 3.10 12.26
CA LEU A 21 13.81 4.46 12.13
C LEU A 21 15.28 4.39 11.73
N VAL A 22 15.64 4.99 10.59
CA VAL A 22 17.04 5.03 10.15
C VAL A 22 17.75 6.24 10.77
N ASN A 23 18.99 6.06 11.22
CA ASN A 23 19.73 7.08 11.99
C ASN A 23 20.21 8.28 11.14
N SER A 24 19.92 8.30 9.84
CA SER A 24 20.44 9.29 8.88
C SER A 24 19.50 10.49 8.65
N SER A 25 18.60 10.80 9.60
CA SER A 25 17.59 11.87 9.48
C SER A 25 16.86 11.84 8.13
N PRO A 26 16.15 10.73 7.82
CA PRO A 26 15.54 10.55 6.51
C PRO A 26 14.50 11.62 6.23
N LYS A 27 14.43 12.08 4.97
CA LYS A 27 13.42 13.07 4.54
C LYS A 27 12.00 12.50 4.64
N TYR A 28 11.86 11.20 4.35
CA TYR A 28 10.57 10.54 4.22
C TYR A 28 10.43 9.31 5.12
N THR A 29 9.16 9.02 5.42
CA THR A 29 8.71 7.79 6.08
C THR A 29 7.73 7.09 5.16
N ILE A 30 7.96 5.81 4.89
CA ILE A 30 7.02 4.97 4.14
C ILE A 30 6.17 4.19 5.14
N ILE A 31 4.85 4.26 4.97
CA ILE A 31 3.90 3.32 5.58
C ILE A 31 3.51 2.32 4.48
N TYR A 32 3.87 1.07 4.67
CA TYR A 32 3.64 -0.01 3.72
C TYR A 32 2.42 -0.84 4.10
N SER A 33 1.45 -0.92 3.19
CA SER A 33 0.23 -1.73 3.29
C SER A 33 0.36 -2.96 2.40
N HIS A 34 0.38 -4.15 3.01
CA HIS A 34 0.67 -5.41 2.32
C HIS A 34 -0.49 -5.98 1.47
N SER A 35 -0.20 -7.03 0.72
CA SER A 35 -1.22 -7.76 -0.05
C SER A 35 -2.07 -8.70 0.84
N GLU A 36 -3.19 -9.19 0.30
CA GLU A 36 -4.14 -10.05 1.05
C GLU A 36 -3.56 -11.39 1.55
N ASN A 37 -2.48 -11.89 0.96
CA ASN A 37 -1.90 -13.20 1.30
C ASN A 37 -0.63 -13.06 2.15
N SER A 38 -0.47 -11.93 2.83
CA SER A 38 0.71 -11.63 3.62
C SER A 38 0.33 -11.04 4.98
N ASN A 39 1.33 -10.81 5.82
CA ASN A 39 1.20 -10.27 7.17
C ASN A 39 2.56 -9.71 7.64
N LEU A 40 2.60 -9.16 8.85
CA LEU A 40 3.77 -8.55 9.47
C LEU A 40 4.98 -9.49 9.55
N TYR A 41 4.76 -10.80 9.71
CA TYR A 41 5.84 -11.79 9.75
C TYR A 41 6.63 -11.80 8.43
N HIS A 42 5.93 -11.81 7.28
CA HIS A 42 6.58 -11.87 5.98
C HIS A 42 7.55 -10.71 5.77
N TYR A 43 7.17 -9.50 6.16
CA TYR A 43 7.98 -8.31 5.92
C TYR A 43 9.06 -8.09 6.97
N THR A 44 8.91 -8.65 8.17
CA THR A 44 9.91 -8.48 9.23
C THR A 44 10.94 -9.60 9.28
N GLN A 45 10.60 -10.81 8.83
CA GLN A 45 11.46 -11.99 8.96
C GLN A 45 12.07 -12.48 7.64
N ILE A 46 11.44 -12.22 6.49
CA ILE A 46 11.91 -12.73 5.19
C ILE A 46 12.73 -11.65 4.48
N PHE A 47 13.85 -12.04 3.85
CA PHE A 47 14.70 -11.12 3.11
C PHE A 47 14.16 -10.84 1.69
N PRO A 48 14.18 -9.58 1.21
CA PRO A 48 14.57 -8.38 1.95
C PRO A 48 13.48 -7.97 2.97
N ASN A 49 13.89 -7.82 4.23
CA ASN A 49 12.98 -7.44 5.32
C ASN A 49 12.89 -5.91 5.45
N THR A 50 11.98 -5.43 6.30
CA THR A 50 11.74 -4.01 6.59
C THR A 50 13.03 -3.23 6.86
N GLN A 51 13.97 -3.79 7.62
CA GLN A 51 15.25 -3.12 7.91
C GLN A 51 16.12 -2.97 6.67
N SER A 52 16.18 -4.01 5.83
CA SER A 52 16.97 -4.00 4.59
C SER A 52 16.41 -2.99 3.60
N ILE A 53 15.09 -2.94 3.47
CA ILE A 53 14.37 -1.99 2.61
C ILE A 53 14.58 -0.56 3.10
N ALA A 54 14.36 -0.30 4.40
CA ALA A 54 14.56 1.02 5.01
C ALA A 54 15.98 1.56 4.80
N ASN A 55 16.99 0.71 5.01
CA ASN A 55 18.39 1.08 4.82
C ASN A 55 18.74 1.36 3.35
N PHE A 56 18.21 0.56 2.42
CA PHE A 56 18.48 0.74 1.00
C PHE A 56 17.88 2.03 0.44
N LEU A 57 16.64 2.33 0.84
CA LEU A 57 15.88 3.50 0.42
C LEU A 57 16.21 4.77 1.22
N ILE A 58 16.90 4.63 2.37
CA ILE A 58 17.22 5.73 3.29
C ILE A 58 15.93 6.44 3.77
N VAL A 59 14.97 5.63 4.23
CA VAL A 59 13.68 6.09 4.75
C VAL A 59 13.39 5.44 6.09
N ASN A 60 12.58 6.09 6.92
CA ASN A 60 11.87 5.34 7.95
C ASN A 60 10.85 4.42 7.26
N PHE A 61 10.65 3.22 7.77
CA PHE A 61 9.73 2.27 7.16
C PHE A 61 8.84 1.65 8.23
N VAL A 62 7.54 1.71 8.01
CA VAL A 62 6.49 1.21 8.90
C VAL A 62 5.66 0.20 8.12
N THR A 63 5.34 -0.93 8.74
CA THR A 63 4.42 -1.93 8.18
C THR A 63 3.62 -2.52 9.32
N TYR A 64 2.43 -3.03 9.03
CA TYR A 64 1.47 -3.43 10.06
C TYR A 64 0.62 -4.60 9.61
N ASP A 65 -0.03 -5.27 10.55
CA ASP A 65 -1.08 -6.24 10.26
C ASP A 65 -2.42 -5.52 10.16
N TYR A 66 -3.18 -5.86 9.13
CA TYR A 66 -4.59 -5.51 9.02
C TYR A 66 -5.44 -6.09 10.15
N SER A 67 -6.63 -5.52 10.32
CA SER A 67 -7.66 -6.10 11.18
C SER A 67 -7.92 -7.57 10.86
N GLY A 68 -7.73 -8.45 11.85
CA GLY A 68 -7.90 -9.89 11.70
C GLY A 68 -6.80 -10.61 10.93
N TYR A 69 -5.67 -9.94 10.66
CA TYR A 69 -4.48 -10.53 10.06
C TYR A 69 -3.39 -10.72 11.11
N GLY A 70 -2.59 -11.78 10.91
CA GLY A 70 -1.42 -12.06 11.73
C GLY A 70 -1.77 -12.12 13.22
N ILE A 71 -1.28 -11.15 13.99
CA ILE A 71 -1.55 -11.06 15.44
C ILE A 71 -2.55 -9.95 15.82
N SER A 72 -3.06 -9.17 14.85
CA SER A 72 -4.15 -8.22 15.08
C SER A 72 -5.47 -8.98 15.29
N THR A 73 -6.25 -8.60 16.30
CA THR A 73 -7.33 -9.45 16.85
C THR A 73 -8.75 -9.02 16.48
N ASP A 74 -8.91 -7.84 15.89
CA ASP A 74 -10.19 -7.31 15.42
C ASP A 74 -10.69 -8.02 14.15
N THR A 75 -11.91 -7.71 13.72
CA THR A 75 -12.54 -8.42 12.59
C THR A 75 -12.18 -7.80 11.25
N PRO A 76 -11.91 -8.59 10.19
CA PRO A 76 -11.62 -8.04 8.88
C PRO A 76 -12.90 -7.48 8.23
N SER A 77 -12.95 -6.17 8.05
CA SER A 77 -13.93 -5.47 7.22
C SER A 77 -13.27 -4.31 6.47
N ILE A 78 -13.92 -3.76 5.44
CA ILE A 78 -13.39 -2.60 4.70
C ILE A 78 -13.22 -1.42 5.66
N GLU A 79 -14.23 -1.19 6.50
CA GLU A 79 -14.24 -0.12 7.48
C GLU A 79 -13.09 -0.30 8.48
N ASN A 80 -12.87 -1.52 8.99
CA ASN A 80 -11.79 -1.79 9.94
C ASN A 80 -10.40 -1.69 9.29
N LEU A 81 -10.26 -2.06 8.02
CA LEU A 81 -9.01 -1.83 7.26
C LEU A 81 -8.69 -0.33 7.13
N GLN A 82 -9.70 0.49 6.82
CA GLN A 82 -9.58 1.94 6.75
C GLN A 82 -9.19 2.54 8.10
N GLU A 83 -9.90 2.18 9.17
CA GLU A 83 -9.61 2.64 10.53
C GLU A 83 -8.23 2.17 11.00
N THR A 84 -7.78 0.98 10.59
CA THR A 84 -6.43 0.50 10.86
C THR A 84 -5.36 1.41 10.26
N LEU A 85 -5.44 1.71 8.95
CA LEU A 85 -4.44 2.57 8.31
C LEU A 85 -4.47 4.00 8.89
N LYS A 86 -5.65 4.55 9.21
CA LYS A 86 -5.77 5.83 9.91
C LYS A 86 -5.10 5.80 11.29
N ALA A 87 -5.29 4.73 12.06
CA ALA A 87 -4.65 4.56 13.36
C ALA A 87 -3.12 4.46 13.23
N ILE A 88 -2.61 3.77 12.20
CA ILE A 88 -1.17 3.69 11.90
C ILE A 88 -0.62 5.07 11.52
N ILE A 89 -1.28 5.82 10.63
CA ILE A 89 -0.86 7.19 10.26
C ILE A 89 -0.83 8.09 11.50
N LYS A 90 -1.86 8.00 12.35
CA LYS A 90 -1.91 8.74 13.63
C LYS A 90 -0.78 8.36 14.56
N TYR A 91 -0.47 7.07 14.71
CA TYR A 91 0.64 6.59 15.55
C TYR A 91 1.99 7.10 15.03
N VAL A 92 2.22 7.01 13.71
CA VAL A 92 3.44 7.54 13.08
C VAL A 92 3.57 9.04 13.29
N ASN A 93 2.46 9.77 13.21
CA ASN A 93 2.48 11.21 13.38
C ASN A 93 2.65 11.67 14.84
N ALA A 94 1.84 11.13 15.74
CA ALA A 94 1.79 11.57 17.13
C ALA A 94 2.87 10.93 18.01
N GLU A 95 3.07 9.61 17.90
CA GLU A 95 3.95 8.86 18.80
C GLU A 95 5.39 8.79 18.27
N LEU A 96 5.58 8.68 16.95
CA LEU A 96 6.92 8.69 16.34
C LEU A 96 7.39 10.10 15.97
N GLY A 97 6.53 11.12 16.09
CA GLY A 97 6.85 12.52 15.85
C GLY A 97 7.14 12.86 14.37
N ILE A 98 6.68 12.04 13.43
CA ILE A 98 6.93 12.21 12.00
C ILE A 98 5.83 13.10 11.42
N LYS A 99 6.19 14.19 10.73
CA LYS A 99 5.18 15.09 10.16
C LYS A 99 4.46 14.42 8.99
N LYS A 100 3.17 14.72 8.81
CA LYS A 100 2.36 14.14 7.72
C LYS A 100 2.95 14.42 6.33
N ASP A 101 3.49 15.61 6.12
CA ASP A 101 4.17 16.02 4.88
C ASP A 101 5.49 15.26 4.59
N GLN A 102 5.90 14.36 5.48
CA GLN A 102 7.01 13.44 5.30
C GLN A 102 6.55 11.99 5.09
N ILE A 103 5.26 11.71 5.11
CA ILE A 103 4.71 10.36 5.03
C ILE A 103 4.26 10.04 3.60
N ILE A 104 4.72 8.89 3.11
CA ILE A 104 4.34 8.29 1.83
C ILE A 104 3.59 7.00 2.13
N LEU A 105 2.44 6.81 1.48
CA LEU A 105 1.76 5.52 1.52
C LEU A 105 2.25 4.65 0.37
N TRP A 106 2.66 3.42 0.67
CA TRP A 106 3.00 2.43 -0.34
C TRP A 106 2.15 1.17 -0.13
N GLY A 107 1.27 0.85 -1.07
CA GLY A 107 0.44 -0.34 -0.97
C GLY A 107 0.63 -1.33 -2.12
N SER A 108 0.49 -2.63 -1.81
CA SER A 108 0.45 -3.70 -2.82
C SER A 108 -0.93 -4.35 -2.92
N SER A 109 -1.45 -4.50 -4.14
CA SER A 109 -2.78 -5.09 -4.40
C SER A 109 -3.86 -4.47 -3.50
N LEU A 110 -4.45 -5.24 -2.57
CA LEU A 110 -5.39 -4.75 -1.55
C LEU A 110 -4.86 -3.52 -0.78
N GLY A 111 -3.61 -3.57 -0.33
CA GLY A 111 -2.99 -2.46 0.38
C GLY A 111 -2.84 -1.21 -0.47
N GLY A 112 -2.66 -1.36 -1.79
CA GLY A 112 -2.62 -0.25 -2.74
C GLY A 112 -3.96 0.46 -2.83
N THR A 113 -5.03 -0.32 -2.92
CA THR A 113 -6.37 0.24 -2.95
C THR A 113 -6.76 0.91 -1.64
N LEU A 114 -6.42 0.29 -0.49
CA LEU A 114 -6.58 0.89 0.83
C LEU A 114 -5.81 2.22 0.96
N SER A 115 -4.56 2.24 0.50
CA SER A 115 -3.71 3.44 0.55
C SER A 115 -4.29 4.58 -0.30
N ALA A 116 -4.75 4.27 -1.51
CA ALA A 116 -5.37 5.27 -2.39
C ALA A 116 -6.66 5.84 -1.78
N ASP A 117 -7.48 4.98 -1.19
CA ASP A 117 -8.73 5.35 -0.53
C ASP A 117 -8.50 6.28 0.67
N ILE A 118 -7.59 5.93 1.58
CA ILE A 118 -7.24 6.76 2.73
C ILE A 118 -6.60 8.10 2.34
N MET A 119 -5.81 8.13 1.27
CA MET A 119 -5.19 9.36 0.77
C MET A 119 -6.22 10.42 0.34
N VAL A 120 -7.47 10.05 0.05
CA VAL A 120 -8.56 11.01 -0.24
C VAL A 120 -8.84 11.94 0.95
N ASP A 121 -8.79 11.39 2.16
CA ASP A 121 -9.04 12.11 3.41
C ASP A 121 -7.74 12.63 4.06
N GLU A 122 -6.62 11.93 3.87
CA GLU A 122 -5.30 12.28 4.41
C GLU A 122 -4.47 13.15 3.44
N LYS A 123 -4.99 14.34 3.12
CA LYS A 123 -4.43 15.23 2.07
C LYS A 123 -3.06 15.85 2.40
N ASP A 124 -2.63 15.76 3.66
CA ASP A 124 -1.36 16.32 4.13
C ASP A 124 -0.18 15.36 3.91
N LEU A 125 -0.43 14.12 3.45
CA LEU A 125 0.61 13.16 3.11
C LEU A 125 1.26 13.53 1.77
N CYS A 126 2.54 13.19 1.58
CA CYS A 126 3.33 13.75 0.47
C CYS A 126 3.48 12.85 -0.76
N GLY A 127 3.03 11.60 -0.72
CA GLY A 127 3.15 10.70 -1.88
C GLY A 127 2.41 9.39 -1.77
N LEU A 128 2.16 8.78 -2.94
CA LEU A 128 1.49 7.48 -3.06
C LEU A 128 2.27 6.55 -4.01
N ILE A 129 2.51 5.32 -3.58
CA ILE A 129 3.09 4.26 -4.41
C ILE A 129 2.09 3.10 -4.49
N LEU A 130 1.68 2.75 -5.70
CA LEU A 130 0.75 1.68 -5.99
C LEU A 130 1.47 0.55 -6.71
N TYR A 131 1.50 -0.64 -6.11
CA TYR A 131 2.07 -1.84 -6.72
C TYR A 131 0.97 -2.84 -7.08
N ASP A 132 0.88 -3.23 -8.35
CA ASP A 132 -0.12 -4.19 -8.88
C ASP A 132 -1.51 -3.99 -8.26
N THR A 133 -1.97 -2.74 -8.25
CA THR A 133 -3.20 -2.36 -7.56
C THR A 133 -4.39 -2.49 -8.51
N PRO A 134 -5.45 -3.24 -8.14
CA PRO A 134 -6.62 -3.37 -8.98
C PRO A 134 -7.43 -2.05 -9.03
N ASN A 135 -8.19 -1.89 -10.10
CA ASN A 135 -9.05 -0.72 -10.29
C ASN A 135 -10.22 -0.68 -9.30
N THR A 136 -10.85 -1.85 -9.11
CA THR A 136 -11.95 -2.09 -8.17
C THR A 136 -11.84 -3.51 -7.61
N MET A 137 -12.46 -3.78 -6.47
CA MET A 137 -12.57 -5.15 -5.95
C MET A 137 -13.30 -6.08 -6.93
N LEU A 138 -14.33 -5.60 -7.63
CA LEU A 138 -15.00 -6.41 -8.64
C LEU A 138 -14.05 -6.82 -9.78
N GLU A 139 -13.23 -5.91 -10.28
CA GLU A 139 -12.27 -6.23 -11.35
C GLU A 139 -11.26 -7.28 -10.86
N TYR A 140 -10.75 -7.13 -9.64
CA TYR A 140 -9.86 -8.12 -9.03
C TYR A 140 -10.49 -9.53 -9.01
N LEU A 141 -11.74 -9.64 -8.53
CA LEU A 141 -12.45 -10.92 -8.46
C LEU A 141 -12.69 -11.56 -9.84
N CYS A 142 -12.93 -10.74 -10.88
CA CYS A 142 -13.08 -11.23 -12.25
C CYS A 142 -11.77 -11.81 -12.81
N TYR A 143 -10.63 -11.16 -12.54
CA TYR A 143 -9.32 -11.62 -13.03
C TYR A 143 -8.84 -12.86 -12.27
N LYS A 144 -9.02 -12.90 -10.95
CA LYS A 144 -8.62 -14.04 -10.10
C LYS A 144 -9.31 -15.34 -10.49
N ASP A 145 -10.59 -15.29 -10.86
CA ASP A 145 -11.37 -16.47 -11.27
C ASP A 145 -11.08 -16.93 -12.71
N LYS A 146 -10.22 -16.21 -13.46
CA LYS A 146 -9.88 -16.44 -14.89
C LYS A 146 -11.08 -16.50 -15.84
N GLN A 147 -12.29 -16.27 -15.35
CA GLN A 147 -13.53 -16.26 -16.10
C GLN A 147 -14.04 -14.83 -16.15
N PHE A 148 -13.90 -14.16 -17.29
CA PHE A 148 -14.58 -12.90 -17.54
C PHE A 148 -16.07 -13.16 -17.81
N ASN A 149 -16.78 -13.76 -16.85
CA ASN A 149 -18.20 -14.02 -16.96
C ASN A 149 -18.97 -12.89 -16.26
N TYR A 150 -19.16 -11.78 -16.98
CA TYR A 150 -19.89 -10.60 -16.50
C TYR A 150 -21.24 -10.94 -15.84
N GLN A 151 -21.92 -12.02 -16.27
CA GLN A 151 -23.18 -12.48 -15.67
C GLN A 151 -23.00 -13.10 -14.27
N LYS A 152 -21.95 -13.91 -14.05
CA LYS A 152 -21.60 -14.48 -12.73
C LYS A 152 -21.36 -13.38 -11.68
N TYR A 153 -20.90 -12.22 -12.12
CA TYR A 153 -20.50 -11.09 -11.28
C TYR A 153 -21.56 -10.00 -11.10
N GLN A 154 -22.75 -10.13 -11.70
CA GLN A 154 -23.85 -9.19 -11.44
C GLN A 154 -24.26 -9.16 -9.96
N LYS A 155 -24.26 -10.32 -9.28
CA LYS A 155 -24.51 -10.44 -7.84
C LYS A 155 -23.46 -9.74 -6.96
N TYR A 156 -22.30 -9.44 -7.56
CA TYR A 156 -21.17 -8.77 -6.93
C TYR A 156 -21.09 -7.28 -7.30
N SER A 157 -22.15 -6.72 -7.89
CA SER A 157 -22.24 -5.31 -8.27
C SER A 157 -21.97 -4.32 -7.12
N LYS A 158 -22.23 -4.71 -5.86
CA LYS A 158 -21.83 -3.92 -4.68
C LYS A 158 -20.33 -3.64 -4.63
N TYR A 159 -19.49 -4.61 -5.03
CA TYR A 159 -18.02 -4.50 -5.07
C TYR A 159 -17.50 -3.59 -6.19
N ARG A 160 -18.37 -2.95 -6.97
CA ARG A 160 -17.99 -1.87 -7.90
C ARG A 160 -17.65 -0.57 -7.16
N LYS A 161 -18.26 -0.36 -6.00
CA LYS A 161 -18.09 0.85 -5.20
C LYS A 161 -17.03 0.66 -4.12
N ASP A 162 -16.96 -0.54 -3.56
CA ASP A 162 -15.95 -0.92 -2.58
C ASP A 162 -14.56 -0.87 -3.22
N PHE A 163 -13.62 -0.19 -2.54
CA PHE A 163 -12.22 -0.15 -2.94
C PHE A 163 -12.06 0.28 -4.42
N ASN A 164 -12.66 1.43 -4.77
CA ASN A 164 -12.59 2.01 -6.10
C ASN A 164 -11.33 2.89 -6.24
N THR A 165 -10.20 2.24 -6.50
CA THR A 165 -8.89 2.90 -6.68
C THR A 165 -8.97 4.01 -7.74
N LEU A 166 -9.68 3.81 -8.86
CA LEU A 166 -9.81 4.80 -9.93
C LEU A 166 -10.38 6.13 -9.44
N ASP A 167 -11.48 6.04 -8.70
CA ASP A 167 -12.19 7.19 -8.18
C ASP A 167 -11.36 7.88 -7.10
N ALA A 168 -10.73 7.10 -6.22
CA ALA A 168 -9.83 7.61 -5.19
C ALA A 168 -8.65 8.41 -5.79
N VAL A 169 -7.90 7.82 -6.73
CA VAL A 169 -6.74 8.51 -7.33
C VAL A 169 -7.12 9.74 -8.16
N SER A 170 -8.35 9.82 -8.65
CA SER A 170 -8.85 11.01 -9.36
C SER A 170 -9.09 12.20 -8.43
N LYS A 171 -9.17 11.96 -7.12
CA LYS A 171 -9.47 12.98 -6.10
C LYS A 171 -8.21 13.54 -5.44
N ILE A 172 -7.10 12.82 -5.48
CA ILE A 172 -5.82 13.20 -4.85
C ILE A 172 -4.92 13.98 -5.82
N ASN A 173 -3.99 14.78 -5.29
CA ASN A 173 -3.05 15.60 -6.09
C ASN A 173 -1.57 15.40 -5.69
N VAL A 174 -1.27 14.32 -4.96
CA VAL A 174 0.10 13.97 -4.57
C VAL A 174 0.83 13.28 -5.71
N PRO A 175 2.17 13.41 -5.81
CA PRO A 175 2.97 12.56 -6.68
C PRO A 175 2.59 11.10 -6.47
N THR A 176 2.21 10.42 -7.55
CA THR A 176 1.74 9.03 -7.48
C THR A 176 2.49 8.16 -8.46
N LEU A 177 3.23 7.18 -7.92
CA LEU A 177 3.97 6.18 -8.66
C LEU A 177 3.14 4.90 -8.83
N ILE A 178 3.04 4.41 -10.07
CA ILE A 178 2.49 3.09 -10.38
C ILE A 178 3.65 2.15 -10.74
N LEU A 179 3.74 1.07 -9.97
CA LEU A 179 4.59 -0.09 -10.21
C LEU A 179 3.71 -1.26 -10.63
N ARG A 180 4.13 -2.00 -11.66
CA ARG A 180 3.44 -3.22 -12.08
C ARG A 180 4.39 -4.35 -12.38
N ASN A 181 4.00 -5.58 -12.07
CA ASN A 181 4.70 -6.78 -12.54
C ASN A 181 4.05 -7.27 -13.84
N GLN A 182 4.85 -7.42 -14.91
CA GLN A 182 4.39 -7.92 -16.21
C GLN A 182 3.82 -9.33 -16.15
N TYR A 183 4.26 -10.15 -15.20
CA TYR A 183 3.83 -11.55 -15.04
C TYR A 183 2.64 -11.71 -14.11
N ASN A 184 2.18 -10.66 -13.44
CA ASN A 184 1.00 -10.73 -12.59
C ASN A 184 -0.26 -10.81 -13.45
N THR A 185 -1.00 -11.92 -13.31
CA THR A 185 -2.24 -12.17 -14.06
C THR A 185 -3.50 -11.80 -13.28
N ASN A 186 -3.38 -11.46 -12.00
CA ASN A 186 -4.52 -11.14 -11.13
C ASN A 186 -4.98 -9.69 -11.27
N VAL A 187 -4.15 -8.82 -11.85
CA VAL A 187 -4.48 -7.43 -12.15
C VAL A 187 -4.23 -7.16 -13.61
N SER A 188 -5.20 -6.53 -14.27
CA SER A 188 -5.13 -6.31 -15.70
C SER A 188 -4.17 -5.18 -16.06
N TYR A 189 -3.49 -5.31 -17.20
CA TYR A 189 -2.72 -4.22 -17.80
C TYR A 189 -3.59 -2.95 -17.95
N VAL A 190 -4.84 -3.15 -18.37
CA VAL A 190 -5.81 -2.08 -18.60
C VAL A 190 -6.16 -1.36 -17.29
N ALA A 191 -6.22 -2.05 -16.15
CA ALA A 191 -6.45 -1.45 -14.84
C ALA A 191 -5.36 -0.42 -14.52
N CYS A 192 -4.10 -0.84 -14.62
CA CYS A 192 -2.95 0.02 -14.35
C CYS A 192 -2.99 1.28 -15.21
N PHE A 193 -3.29 1.13 -16.50
CA PHE A 193 -3.39 2.27 -17.41
C PHE A 193 -4.57 3.20 -17.12
N LYS A 194 -5.73 2.65 -16.72
CA LYS A 194 -6.90 3.44 -16.29
C LYS A 194 -6.58 4.27 -15.05
N ILE A 195 -5.96 3.63 -14.04
CA ILE A 195 -5.51 4.31 -12.81
C ILE A 195 -4.51 5.41 -13.18
N TYR A 196 -3.50 5.10 -14.00
CA TYR A 196 -2.51 6.08 -14.45
C TYR A 196 -3.13 7.33 -15.06
N ARG A 197 -4.10 7.14 -15.97
CA ARG A 197 -4.80 8.25 -16.64
C ARG A 197 -5.69 9.07 -15.72
N ALA A 198 -6.13 8.53 -14.60
CA ALA A 198 -7.00 9.20 -13.64
C ALA A 198 -6.23 10.04 -12.62
N ILE A 199 -4.95 9.73 -12.38
CA ILE A 199 -4.10 10.47 -11.44
C ILE A 199 -3.89 11.91 -11.95
N LYS A 200 -4.05 12.89 -11.05
CA LYS A 200 -3.81 14.32 -11.36
C LYS A 200 -2.33 14.70 -11.39
N ASN A 201 -1.51 14.07 -10.56
CA ASN A 201 -0.06 14.27 -10.49
C ASN A 201 0.70 12.94 -10.67
N PRO A 202 0.69 12.34 -11.89
CA PRO A 202 1.35 11.08 -12.14
C PRO A 202 2.84 11.28 -12.36
N VAL A 203 3.64 10.38 -11.79
CA VAL A 203 5.07 10.26 -12.13
C VAL A 203 5.25 9.12 -13.14
N PRO A 204 6.37 9.01 -13.87
CA PRO A 204 6.57 7.92 -14.83
C PRO A 204 6.36 6.54 -14.19
N CYS A 205 5.40 5.77 -14.72
CA CYS A 205 5.14 4.41 -14.23
C CYS A 205 6.28 3.46 -14.59
N PHE A 206 6.36 2.32 -13.90
CA PHE A 206 7.43 1.36 -14.13
C PHE A 206 6.89 -0.07 -14.21
N THR A 207 7.35 -0.80 -15.23
CA THR A 207 7.00 -2.21 -15.44
C THR A 207 8.19 -3.07 -15.05
N ILE A 208 7.96 -3.97 -14.11
CA ILE A 208 8.91 -4.96 -13.64
C ILE A 208 8.77 -6.21 -14.50
N TYR A 209 9.90 -6.68 -15.02
CA TYR A 209 10.01 -7.90 -15.82
C TYR A 209 10.74 -8.97 -15.01
N ASP A 210 10.26 -9.22 -13.80
CA ASP A 210 10.77 -10.27 -12.92
C ASP A 210 9.66 -11.30 -12.66
N ASN A 211 9.95 -12.56 -12.95
CA ASN A 211 9.00 -13.67 -12.76
C ASN A 211 8.96 -14.15 -11.31
N ASN A 212 9.79 -13.61 -10.42
CA ASN A 212 9.70 -13.84 -9.00
C ASN A 212 8.48 -13.11 -8.42
N ASP A 213 7.71 -13.81 -7.58
CA ASP A 213 6.52 -13.27 -6.90
C ASP A 213 6.88 -12.39 -5.69
N LEU A 214 8.03 -11.71 -5.77
CA LEU A 214 8.54 -10.84 -4.71
C LEU A 214 8.11 -9.40 -5.01
N PHE A 215 7.44 -8.76 -4.06
CA PHE A 215 7.08 -7.33 -4.17
C PHE A 215 8.33 -6.42 -4.19
N PHE A 216 9.35 -6.78 -3.41
CA PHE A 216 10.57 -6.01 -3.23
C PHE A 216 11.73 -6.58 -4.06
N THR A 217 11.57 -6.60 -5.39
CA THR A 217 12.67 -6.88 -6.31
C THR A 217 13.66 -5.72 -6.35
N ARG A 218 14.83 -5.98 -6.92
CA ARG A 218 15.84 -4.94 -7.16
C ARG A 218 15.27 -3.80 -8.00
N GLU A 219 14.60 -4.13 -9.10
CA GLU A 219 14.01 -3.20 -10.06
C GLU A 219 12.95 -2.32 -9.37
N THR A 220 12.10 -2.91 -8.54
CA THR A 220 11.13 -2.19 -7.71
C THR A 220 11.83 -1.18 -6.80
N LEU A 221 12.80 -1.64 -6.00
CA LEU A 221 13.45 -0.80 -5.01
C LEU A 221 14.24 0.36 -5.66
N TRP A 222 14.89 0.13 -6.81
CA TRP A 222 15.57 1.21 -7.55
C TRP A 222 14.59 2.26 -8.05
N ARG A 223 13.48 1.85 -8.66
CA ARG A 223 12.48 2.82 -9.13
C ARG A 223 11.87 3.62 -7.97
N VAL A 224 11.62 2.97 -6.82
CA VAL A 224 11.15 3.66 -5.63
C VAL A 224 12.18 4.64 -5.10
N LYS A 225 13.47 4.30 -5.15
CA LYS A 225 14.55 5.22 -4.79
C LYS A 225 14.56 6.46 -5.69
N GLU A 226 14.45 6.28 -7.00
CA GLU A 226 14.33 7.40 -7.95
C GLU A 226 13.11 8.28 -7.64
N TYR A 227 11.98 7.65 -7.28
CA TYR A 227 10.77 8.39 -6.89
C TYR A 227 10.99 9.27 -5.65
N LEU A 228 11.65 8.72 -4.63
CA LEU A 228 12.00 9.46 -3.42
C LEU A 228 12.99 10.60 -3.71
N GLU A 229 13.94 10.40 -4.61
CA GLU A 229 14.99 11.39 -4.90
C GLU A 229 14.55 12.50 -5.86
N TYR A 230 13.73 12.20 -6.87
CA TYR A 230 13.50 13.10 -8.02
C TYR A 230 12.04 13.44 -8.29
N ASP A 231 11.09 12.56 -7.90
CA ASP A 231 9.69 12.72 -8.29
C ASP A 231 8.83 13.39 -7.20
N ILE A 232 9.22 13.31 -5.93
CA ILE A 232 8.55 13.99 -4.81
C ILE A 232 9.27 15.31 -4.54
N ASN A 233 8.86 16.35 -5.27
CA ASN A 233 9.26 17.75 -5.00
C ASN A 233 8.23 18.46 -4.15
#